data_AF-A0A914QWX0-F1
#
_entry.id   AF-A0A914QWX0-F1
#
_cell.length_a   1.000
_cell.length_b   1.000
_cell.length_c   1.000
_cell.angle_alpha   90.00
_cell.angle_beta   90.00
_cell.angle_gamma   90.00
#
_symmetry.space_group_name_H-M   'P 1'
#
loop_
_entity.id
_entity.type
_entity.pdbx_description
1 polymer ?
#
loop_
_entity_poly.entity_id
_entity_poly.type
_entity_poly.pdbx_seq_one_letter_code
_entity_poly.pdbx_strand_id
1 'polypeptide(L)'
;MRNIIGEICQTFEPDVFIDTVNDYACFYKFPEEANTTVKGVIEKYRMKRESEEARKRQQKEMQILQRKIKQEKAAQIRAEEEIKLATAKIEKQNYEMNELIRRQKMTIKEKIAEAKMLHKIESESCYNFAFAGHTKTGKSSLINSIRGIDDKESTAAKVGIVETTQIIQKYPYYVDKLKNIEVNFYDIPGSGTLSHHTSQYYQEKGLCAFDCLFILIQETFCEEEIKFAIEALKHNQKVAFIQSKCDILLTNRKKQKIITTIDQTAVDEFLEKLKENRISEIRKSNISQLHRIPCFYVSSFNLYNLKNGFELDPDVRYNENELLEFMASEIKFSRNTIL
;
A
#
# COMPACT_ATOMS: atom_id res chain seq x y z
N MET A 1 -21.39 96.32 13.38
CA MET A 1 -20.57 95.34 14.14
C MET A 1 -21.14 93.92 14.16
N ARG A 2 -22.46 93.71 14.39
CA ARG A 2 -23.07 92.35 14.29
C ARG A 2 -22.84 91.66 12.93
N ASN A 3 -22.87 92.42 11.82
CA ASN A 3 -22.60 91.86 10.47
C ASN A 3 -21.13 91.44 10.26
N ILE A 4 -20.16 92.21 10.79
CA ILE A 4 -18.74 91.92 10.59
C ILE A 4 -18.32 90.66 11.36
N ILE A 5 -18.80 90.50 12.59
CA ILE A 5 -18.50 89.29 13.40
C ILE A 5 -19.17 88.05 12.78
N GLY A 6 -20.38 88.21 12.22
CA GLY A 6 -21.10 87.16 11.51
C GLY A 6 -20.42 86.71 10.22
N GLU A 7 -19.85 87.62 9.44
CA GLU A 7 -19.10 87.32 8.21
C GLU A 7 -17.75 86.66 8.50
N ILE A 8 -17.00 87.12 9.51
CA ILE A 8 -15.71 86.53 9.92
C ILE A 8 -15.91 85.11 10.48
N CYS A 9 -17.03 84.85 11.18
CA CYS A 9 -17.39 83.50 11.64
C CYS A 9 -17.63 82.49 10.52
N GLN A 10 -17.94 82.95 9.29
CA GLN A 10 -18.21 82.07 8.15
C GLN A 10 -16.98 81.81 7.27
N THR A 11 -15.93 82.63 7.39
CA THR A 11 -14.77 82.62 6.47
C THR A 11 -13.53 81.94 7.02
N PHE A 12 -13.35 81.84 8.34
CA PHE A 12 -12.12 81.33 8.95
C PHE A 12 -12.27 79.93 9.53
N GLU A 13 -11.21 79.12 9.40
CA GLU A 13 -11.12 77.87 10.18
C GLU A 13 -11.17 78.23 11.69
N PRO A 14 -11.85 77.41 12.52
CA PRO A 14 -12.16 77.76 13.91
C PRO A 14 -10.95 78.18 14.76
N ASP A 15 -9.78 77.62 14.48
CA ASP A 15 -8.53 77.90 15.20
C ASP A 15 -7.99 79.30 14.89
N VAL A 16 -8.07 79.73 13.64
CA VAL A 16 -7.68 81.09 13.23
C VAL A 16 -8.65 82.12 13.80
N PHE A 17 -9.94 81.79 13.91
CA PHE A 17 -10.95 82.69 14.46
C PHE A 17 -10.77 82.96 15.97
N ILE A 18 -10.52 81.92 16.77
CA ILE A 18 -10.37 82.08 18.24
C ILE A 18 -9.11 82.87 18.58
N ASP A 19 -7.98 82.56 17.95
CA ASP A 19 -6.71 83.25 18.20
C ASP A 19 -6.78 84.71 17.75
N THR A 20 -7.36 84.97 16.57
CA THR A 20 -7.54 86.33 16.05
C THR A 20 -8.49 87.16 16.92
N VAL A 21 -9.58 86.57 17.44
CA VAL A 21 -10.54 87.28 18.30
C VAL A 21 -9.99 87.52 19.70
N ASN A 22 -9.21 86.59 20.27
CA ASN A 22 -8.52 86.79 21.55
C ASN A 22 -7.47 87.90 21.47
N ASP A 23 -6.67 87.92 20.39
CA ASP A 23 -5.73 89.02 20.12
C ASP A 23 -6.46 90.35 19.93
N TYR A 24 -7.57 90.39 19.18
CA TYR A 24 -8.36 91.62 18.99
C TYR A 24 -9.04 92.11 20.28
N ALA A 25 -9.52 91.21 21.14
CA ALA A 25 -10.15 91.54 22.41
C ALA A 25 -9.17 92.10 23.46
N CYS A 26 -7.89 91.74 23.38
CA CYS A 26 -6.81 92.32 24.19
C CYS A 26 -6.51 93.79 23.84
N PHE A 27 -6.75 94.21 22.58
CA PHE A 27 -6.39 95.55 22.10
C PHE A 27 -7.54 96.58 22.18
N TYR A 28 -8.80 96.18 22.20
CA TYR A 28 -9.94 97.11 22.22
C TYR A 28 -10.94 96.80 23.37
N LYS A 29 -11.20 97.80 24.23
CA LYS A 29 -12.25 97.71 25.27
C LYS A 29 -13.64 97.85 24.62
N PHE A 30 -14.31 96.72 24.42
CA PHE A 30 -15.69 96.67 23.90
C PHE A 30 -16.74 96.97 25.00
N PRO A 31 -17.95 97.48 24.66
CA PRO A 31 -19.08 97.61 25.59
C PRO A 31 -19.47 96.27 26.21
N GLU A 32 -19.92 96.23 27.47
CA GLU A 32 -20.18 94.99 28.24
C GLU A 32 -21.06 93.96 27.49
N GLU A 33 -22.13 94.42 26.82
CA GLU A 33 -23.03 93.56 26.05
C GLU A 33 -22.36 92.89 24.84
N ALA A 34 -21.41 93.57 24.19
CA ALA A 34 -20.63 93.02 23.08
C ALA A 34 -19.60 92.00 23.59
N ASN A 35 -19.03 92.23 24.79
CA ASN A 35 -18.05 91.34 25.42
C ASN A 35 -18.70 90.01 25.87
N THR A 36 -19.92 90.05 26.41
CA THR A 36 -20.69 88.83 26.75
C THR A 36 -21.06 88.02 25.50
N THR A 37 -21.38 88.69 24.40
CA THR A 37 -21.69 88.02 23.11
C THR A 37 -20.46 87.34 22.51
N VAL A 38 -19.30 88.00 22.52
CA VAL A 38 -18.03 87.44 22.01
C VAL A 38 -17.57 86.25 22.86
N LYS A 39 -17.64 86.34 24.20
CA LYS A 39 -17.34 85.21 25.10
C LYS A 39 -18.24 84.00 24.84
N GLY A 40 -19.54 84.22 24.62
CA GLY A 40 -20.47 83.13 24.29
C GLY A 40 -20.16 82.43 22.95
N VAL A 41 -19.66 83.17 21.96
CA VAL A 41 -19.22 82.60 20.68
C VAL A 41 -17.93 81.79 20.84
N ILE A 42 -16.94 82.31 21.57
CA ILE A 42 -15.67 81.59 21.85
C ILE A 42 -15.96 80.28 22.59
N GLU A 43 -16.79 80.31 23.63
CA GLU A 43 -17.12 79.11 24.42
C GLU A 43 -17.85 78.06 23.56
N LYS A 44 -18.74 78.48 22.66
CA LYS A 44 -19.42 77.61 21.71
C LYS A 44 -18.46 76.93 20.73
N TYR A 45 -17.47 77.65 20.21
CA TYR A 45 -16.45 77.07 19.33
C TYR A 45 -15.49 76.15 20.07
N ARG A 46 -15.10 76.50 21.31
CA ARG A 46 -14.30 75.65 22.18
C ARG A 46 -15.00 74.32 22.48
N MET A 47 -16.28 74.36 22.87
CA MET A 47 -17.09 73.15 23.07
C MET A 47 -17.22 72.31 21.79
N LYS A 48 -17.35 72.94 20.63
CA LYS A 48 -17.42 72.24 19.32
C LYS A 48 -16.10 71.53 18.99
N ARG A 49 -14.96 72.17 19.27
CA ARG A 49 -13.61 71.59 19.07
C ARG A 49 -13.35 70.42 20.04
N GLU A 50 -13.63 70.59 21.32
CA GLU A 50 -13.51 69.52 22.32
C GLU A 50 -14.40 68.32 21.95
N SER A 51 -15.62 68.57 21.44
CA SER A 51 -16.53 67.53 20.93
C SER A 51 -15.99 66.81 19.68
N GLU A 52 -15.41 67.52 18.72
CA GLU A 52 -14.80 66.91 17.53
C GLU A 52 -13.53 66.13 17.85
N GLU A 53 -12.68 66.64 18.74
CA GLU A 53 -11.49 65.92 19.21
C GLU A 53 -11.88 64.67 20.00
N ALA A 54 -12.89 64.75 20.87
CA ALA A 54 -13.45 63.59 21.56
C ALA A 54 -14.01 62.56 20.57
N ARG A 55 -14.72 62.99 19.53
CA ARG A 55 -15.25 62.12 18.47
C ARG A 55 -14.13 61.46 17.66
N LYS A 56 -13.05 62.18 17.33
CA LYS A 56 -11.85 61.63 16.67
C LYS A 56 -11.13 60.61 17.56
N ARG A 57 -11.03 60.86 18.87
CA ARG A 57 -10.47 59.91 19.85
C ARG A 57 -11.32 58.64 19.94
N GLN A 58 -12.64 58.76 20.09
CA GLN A 58 -13.57 57.62 20.07
C GLN A 58 -13.48 56.82 18.77
N GLN A 59 -13.40 57.47 17.60
CA GLN A 59 -13.23 56.77 16.33
C GLN A 59 -11.90 56.01 16.25
N LYS A 60 -10.79 56.60 16.72
CA LYS A 60 -9.49 55.92 16.77
C LYS A 60 -9.51 54.72 17.72
N GLU A 61 -10.09 54.87 18.91
CA GLU A 61 -10.25 53.76 19.87
C GLU A 61 -11.10 52.63 19.28
N MET A 62 -12.20 52.97 18.62
CA MET A 62 -13.08 52.00 17.96
C MET A 62 -12.36 51.25 16.82
N GLN A 63 -11.51 51.93 16.04
CA GLN A 63 -10.69 51.29 15.01
C GLN A 63 -9.63 50.34 15.60
N ILE A 64 -8.99 50.73 16.70
CA ILE A 64 -8.02 49.88 17.40
C ILE A 64 -8.72 48.63 17.93
N LEU A 65 -9.90 48.78 18.54
CA LEU A 65 -10.69 47.67 19.05
C LEU A 65 -11.13 46.72 17.93
N GLN A 66 -11.62 47.24 16.80
CA GLN A 66 -11.98 46.43 15.63
C GLN A 66 -10.79 45.64 15.09
N ARG A 67 -9.59 46.23 15.06
CA ARG A 67 -8.36 45.53 14.64
C ARG A 67 -8.00 44.40 15.60
N LYS A 68 -8.08 44.63 16.91
CA LYS A 68 -7.84 43.59 17.93
C LYS A 68 -8.81 42.42 17.78
N ILE A 69 -10.12 42.71 17.67
CA ILE A 69 -11.15 41.67 17.46
C ILE A 69 -10.88 40.89 16.17
N LYS A 70 -10.50 41.57 15.07
CA LYS A 70 -10.18 40.89 13.81
C LYS A 70 -8.95 40.00 13.93
N GLN A 71 -7.92 40.45 14.63
CA GLN A 71 -6.71 39.66 14.88
C GLN A 71 -6.99 38.45 15.77
N GLU A 72 -7.76 38.62 16.85
CA GLU A 72 -8.18 37.52 17.73
C GLU A 72 -9.03 36.49 16.98
N LYS A 73 -10.02 36.93 16.20
CA LYS A 73 -10.82 36.02 15.36
C LYS A 73 -9.96 35.26 14.36
N ALA A 74 -9.00 35.93 13.71
CA ALA A 74 -8.10 35.27 12.78
C ALA A 74 -7.17 34.26 13.48
N ALA A 75 -6.69 34.57 14.69
CA ALA A 75 -5.90 33.66 15.49
C ALA A 75 -6.72 32.44 15.94
N GLN A 76 -7.98 32.65 16.32
CA GLN A 76 -8.91 31.59 16.72
C GLN A 76 -9.21 30.63 15.57
N ILE A 77 -9.49 31.14 14.36
CA ILE A 77 -9.70 30.30 13.17
C ILE A 77 -8.48 29.43 12.88
N ARG A 78 -7.26 30.00 12.95
CA ARG A 78 -6.02 29.23 12.75
C ARG A 78 -5.86 28.13 13.79
N ALA A 79 -6.10 28.44 15.07
CA ALA A 79 -6.03 27.45 16.13
C ALA A 79 -7.06 26.33 15.93
N GLU A 80 -8.28 26.65 15.51
CA GLU A 80 -9.32 25.67 15.18
C GLU A 80 -8.92 24.77 14.00
N GLU A 81 -8.32 25.33 12.95
CA GLU A 81 -7.80 24.56 11.81
C GLU A 81 -6.65 23.62 12.23
N GLU A 82 -5.74 24.08 13.08
CA GLU A 82 -4.66 23.27 13.63
C GLU A 82 -5.19 22.11 14.48
N ILE A 83 -6.17 22.37 15.35
CA ILE A 83 -6.85 21.34 16.14
C ILE A 83 -7.56 20.34 15.23
N LYS A 84 -8.25 20.81 14.19
CA LYS A 84 -8.93 19.95 13.21
C LYS A 84 -7.94 19.05 12.46
N LEU A 85 -6.79 19.57 12.08
CA LEU A 85 -5.75 18.79 11.42
C LEU A 85 -5.11 17.77 12.38
N ALA A 86 -4.86 18.16 13.63
CA ALA A 86 -4.30 17.28 14.65
C ALA A 86 -5.27 16.13 15.01
N THR A 87 -6.56 16.43 15.18
CA THR A 87 -7.59 15.42 15.44
C THR A 87 -7.72 14.43 14.29
N ALA A 88 -7.76 14.88 13.03
CA ALA A 88 -7.79 14.00 11.86
C ALA A 88 -6.56 13.09 11.77
N LYS A 89 -5.36 13.57 12.16
CA LYS A 89 -4.15 12.75 12.22
C LYS A 89 -4.25 11.66 13.31
N ILE A 90 -4.75 12.02 14.50
CA ILE A 90 -4.95 11.07 15.61
C ILE A 90 -5.99 10.02 15.22
N GLU A 91 -7.09 10.41 14.60
CA GLU A 91 -8.13 9.48 14.13
C GLU A 91 -7.57 8.48 13.11
N LYS A 92 -6.77 8.96 12.14
CA LYS A 92 -6.10 8.09 11.17
C LYS A 92 -5.15 7.10 11.85
N GLN A 93 -4.34 7.56 12.80
CA GLN A 93 -3.43 6.68 13.56
C GLN A 93 -4.20 5.66 14.42
N ASN A 94 -5.30 6.08 15.04
CA ASN A 94 -6.17 5.19 15.82
C ASN A 94 -6.80 4.12 14.93
N TYR A 95 -7.24 4.48 13.72
CA TYR A 95 -7.75 3.52 12.75
C TYR A 95 -6.69 2.48 12.35
N GLU A 96 -5.49 2.94 11.97
CA GLU A 96 -4.37 2.06 11.60
C GLU A 96 -3.98 1.12 12.76
N MET A 97 -3.92 1.65 13.99
CA MET A 97 -3.63 0.86 15.19
C MET A 97 -4.71 -0.18 15.48
N ASN A 98 -5.99 0.19 15.38
CA ASN A 98 -7.10 -0.73 15.61
C ASN A 98 -7.14 -1.86 14.57
N GLU A 99 -6.80 -1.58 13.31
CA GLU A 99 -6.66 -2.60 12.27
C GLU A 99 -5.51 -3.58 12.56
N LEU A 100 -4.37 -3.09 13.06
CA LEU A 100 -3.26 -3.95 13.49
C LEU A 100 -3.68 -4.87 14.66
N ILE A 101 -4.36 -4.31 15.65
CA ILE A 101 -4.89 -5.07 16.79
C ILE A 101 -5.89 -6.13 16.31
N ARG A 102 -6.79 -5.77 15.40
CA ARG A 102 -7.76 -6.69 14.78
C ARG A 102 -7.03 -7.87 14.12
N ARG A 103 -6.06 -7.58 13.24
CA ARG A 103 -5.27 -8.60 12.51
C ARG A 103 -4.48 -9.52 13.43
N GLN A 104 -3.95 -9.00 14.54
CA GLN A 104 -3.24 -9.80 15.54
C GLN A 104 -4.16 -10.74 16.32
N LYS A 105 -5.40 -10.30 16.60
CA LYS A 105 -6.39 -11.10 17.33
C LYS A 105 -7.09 -12.16 16.47
N MET A 106 -7.04 -12.03 15.13
CA MET A 106 -7.68 -12.99 14.24
C MET A 106 -7.11 -14.39 14.39
N THR A 107 -8.01 -15.37 14.46
CA THR A 107 -7.71 -16.79 14.36
C THR A 107 -7.23 -17.16 12.95
N ILE A 108 -6.55 -18.30 12.81
CA ILE A 108 -6.14 -18.82 11.49
C ILE A 108 -7.35 -19.02 10.58
N LYS A 109 -8.49 -19.49 11.11
CA LYS A 109 -9.72 -19.71 10.35
C LYS A 109 -10.27 -18.41 9.76
N GLU A 110 -10.30 -17.33 10.54
CA GLU A 110 -10.75 -16.02 10.09
C GLU A 110 -9.82 -15.44 9.02
N LYS A 111 -8.50 -15.58 9.20
CA LYS A 111 -7.49 -15.17 8.20
C LYS A 111 -7.71 -15.88 6.87
N ILE A 112 -7.94 -17.20 6.89
CA ILE A 112 -8.23 -17.99 5.69
C ILE A 112 -9.54 -17.52 5.04
N ALA A 113 -10.60 -17.27 5.82
CA ALA A 113 -11.88 -16.80 5.30
C ALA A 113 -11.77 -15.43 4.60
N GLU A 114 -11.09 -14.47 5.23
CA GLU A 114 -10.83 -13.14 4.64
C GLU A 114 -9.99 -13.26 3.36
N ALA A 115 -8.95 -14.10 3.38
CA ALA A 115 -8.11 -14.34 2.22
C ALA A 115 -8.86 -15.03 1.06
N LYS A 116 -9.78 -15.95 1.35
CA LYS A 116 -10.66 -16.56 0.32
C LYS A 116 -11.60 -15.53 -0.30
N MET A 117 -12.13 -14.60 0.50
CA MET A 117 -12.95 -13.48 0.00
C MET A 117 -12.15 -12.55 -0.91
N LEU A 118 -10.90 -12.24 -0.55
CA LEU A 118 -9.99 -11.40 -1.36
C LEU A 118 -9.82 -11.95 -2.78
N HIS A 119 -9.66 -13.27 -2.91
CA HIS A 119 -9.44 -13.94 -4.21
C HIS A 119 -10.71 -14.48 -4.87
N LYS A 120 -11.88 -14.24 -4.26
CA LYS A 120 -13.18 -14.78 -4.71
C LYS A 120 -13.13 -16.31 -4.90
N ILE A 121 -12.48 -17.01 -3.96
CA ILE A 121 -12.40 -18.46 -3.96
C ILE A 121 -13.67 -19.02 -3.31
N GLU A 122 -14.51 -19.67 -4.11
CA GLU A 122 -15.67 -20.42 -3.62
C GLU A 122 -15.20 -21.76 -3.04
N SER A 123 -15.62 -22.05 -1.81
CA SER A 123 -14.93 -23.02 -0.94
C SER A 123 -15.22 -24.50 -1.20
N GLU A 124 -16.18 -24.85 -2.06
CA GLU A 124 -16.75 -26.22 -2.04
C GLU A 124 -16.61 -27.03 -3.34
N SER A 125 -16.21 -26.41 -4.46
CA SER A 125 -16.21 -27.09 -5.78
C SER A 125 -14.90 -27.02 -6.57
N CYS A 126 -13.93 -26.20 -6.13
CA CYS A 126 -12.69 -25.93 -6.87
C CYS A 126 -11.46 -26.17 -5.99
N TYR A 127 -10.37 -26.63 -6.62
CA TYR A 127 -9.05 -26.75 -5.99
C TYR A 127 -8.16 -25.61 -6.43
N ASN A 128 -7.52 -24.92 -5.51
CA ASN A 128 -6.82 -23.66 -5.77
C ASN A 128 -5.36 -23.82 -5.41
N PHE A 129 -4.50 -23.93 -6.42
CA PHE A 129 -3.06 -24.12 -6.27
C PHE A 129 -2.32 -22.85 -6.64
N ALA A 130 -1.51 -22.33 -5.73
CA ALA A 130 -0.71 -21.14 -5.95
C ALA A 130 0.75 -21.49 -6.26
N PHE A 131 1.34 -20.83 -7.24
CA PHE A 131 2.74 -20.96 -7.61
C PHE A 131 3.47 -19.67 -7.24
N ALA A 132 4.31 -19.73 -6.21
CA ALA A 132 5.16 -18.63 -5.75
C ALA A 132 6.62 -18.93 -6.09
N GLY A 133 7.46 -17.90 -6.10
CA GLY A 133 8.89 -18.04 -6.35
C GLY A 133 9.45 -16.83 -7.09
N HIS A 134 10.77 -16.74 -7.16
CA HIS A 134 11.46 -15.61 -7.77
C HIS A 134 11.14 -15.41 -9.26
N THR A 135 11.45 -14.22 -9.77
CA THR A 135 11.42 -13.95 -11.20
C THR A 135 12.29 -14.95 -11.94
N LYS A 136 11.84 -15.38 -13.13
CA LYS A 136 12.58 -16.29 -14.02
C LYS A 136 12.82 -17.71 -13.44
N THR A 137 12.18 -18.10 -12.35
CA THR A 137 12.15 -19.52 -11.92
C THR A 137 11.23 -20.39 -12.77
N GLY A 138 10.59 -19.85 -13.81
CA GLY A 138 9.77 -20.64 -14.74
C GLY A 138 8.34 -20.93 -14.27
N LYS A 139 7.80 -20.14 -13.32
CA LYS A 139 6.42 -20.29 -12.80
C LYS A 139 5.37 -20.39 -13.90
N SER A 140 5.33 -19.40 -14.79
CA SER A 140 4.30 -19.32 -15.83
C SER A 140 4.43 -20.45 -16.85
N SER A 141 5.65 -20.79 -17.30
CA SER A 141 5.88 -21.95 -18.18
C SER A 141 5.50 -23.27 -17.51
N LEU A 142 5.75 -23.41 -16.21
CA LEU A 142 5.34 -24.59 -15.44
C LEU A 142 3.81 -24.72 -15.39
N ILE A 143 3.10 -23.63 -15.10
CA ILE A 143 1.62 -23.59 -15.12
C ILE A 143 1.09 -24.00 -16.50
N ASN A 144 1.66 -23.46 -17.57
CA ASN A 144 1.26 -23.81 -18.94
C ASN A 144 1.49 -25.29 -19.24
N SER A 145 2.66 -25.81 -18.85
CA SER A 145 3.03 -27.21 -19.07
C SER A 145 2.12 -28.19 -18.33
N ILE A 146 1.76 -27.90 -17.07
CA ILE A 146 0.81 -28.71 -16.29
C ILE A 146 -0.58 -28.70 -16.95
N ARG A 147 -0.97 -27.57 -17.55
CA ARG A 147 -2.22 -27.42 -18.31
C ARG A 147 -2.17 -28.05 -19.71
N GLY A 148 -0.99 -28.43 -20.19
CA GLY A 148 -0.76 -28.94 -21.54
C GLY A 148 -0.87 -27.87 -22.63
N ILE A 149 -0.69 -26.59 -22.27
CA ILE A 149 -0.85 -25.43 -23.15
C ILE A 149 0.53 -24.94 -23.60
N ASP A 150 0.68 -24.61 -24.87
CA ASP A 150 1.92 -24.02 -25.38
C ASP A 150 2.04 -22.56 -24.93
N ASP A 151 3.27 -22.12 -24.60
CA ASP A 151 3.55 -20.76 -24.09
C ASP A 151 3.13 -19.64 -25.06
N LYS A 152 2.89 -19.95 -26.35
CA LYS A 152 2.45 -18.98 -27.38
C LYS A 152 0.93 -18.87 -27.51
N GLU A 153 0.17 -19.74 -26.86
CA GLU A 153 -1.29 -19.70 -26.93
C GLU A 153 -1.87 -18.47 -26.21
N SER A 154 -3.00 -17.96 -26.69
CA SER A 154 -3.64 -16.78 -26.10
C SER A 154 -4.12 -16.99 -24.67
N THR A 155 -4.39 -18.24 -24.29
CA THR A 155 -4.82 -18.66 -22.94
C THR A 155 -3.67 -19.05 -22.02
N ALA A 156 -2.43 -18.96 -22.50
CA ALA A 156 -1.23 -19.27 -21.75
C ALA A 156 -0.96 -18.19 -20.69
N ALA A 157 -0.38 -18.62 -19.57
CA ALA A 157 0.26 -17.73 -18.63
C ALA A 157 1.43 -17.03 -19.32
N LYS A 158 1.40 -15.70 -19.34
CA LYS A 158 2.36 -14.91 -20.09
C LYS A 158 3.76 -15.12 -19.54
N VAL A 159 4.63 -15.67 -20.38
CA VAL A 159 6.06 -15.81 -20.10
C VAL A 159 6.76 -14.53 -20.54
N GLY A 160 7.41 -13.83 -19.61
CA GLY A 160 8.07 -12.55 -19.86
C GLY A 160 9.36 -12.36 -19.07
N ILE A 161 10.27 -11.54 -19.59
CA ILE A 161 11.56 -11.21 -18.96
C ILE A 161 11.36 -10.21 -17.80
N VAL A 162 10.32 -9.38 -17.88
CA VAL A 162 10.01 -8.31 -16.93
C VAL A 162 8.78 -8.71 -16.10
N GLU A 163 8.96 -8.91 -14.80
CA GLU A 163 7.83 -9.00 -13.87
C GLU A 163 7.20 -7.61 -13.73
N THR A 164 6.08 -7.41 -14.43
CA THR A 164 5.33 -6.14 -14.43
C THR A 164 3.99 -6.25 -13.71
N THR A 165 3.59 -7.45 -13.32
CA THR A 165 2.28 -7.72 -12.72
C THR A 165 2.41 -7.79 -11.20
N GLN A 166 1.78 -6.87 -10.47
CA GLN A 166 1.62 -6.97 -9.00
C GLN A 166 0.38 -7.77 -8.59
N ILE A 167 -0.35 -8.29 -9.59
CA ILE A 167 -1.66 -8.91 -9.46
C ILE A 167 -1.50 -10.43 -9.65
N ILE A 168 -2.12 -11.19 -8.75
CA ILE A 168 -2.21 -12.65 -8.85
C ILE A 168 -3.14 -13.01 -10.00
N GLN A 169 -2.69 -13.89 -10.90
CA GLN A 169 -3.47 -14.28 -12.08
C GLN A 169 -3.99 -15.72 -11.96
N LYS A 170 -5.30 -15.89 -12.14
CA LYS A 170 -5.99 -17.20 -12.16
C LYS A 170 -5.94 -17.83 -13.56
N TYR A 171 -5.61 -19.11 -13.63
CA TYR A 171 -5.61 -19.95 -14.82
C TYR A 171 -6.40 -21.24 -14.55
N PRO A 172 -7.67 -21.31 -14.98
CA PRO A 172 -8.50 -22.49 -14.79
C PRO A 172 -8.02 -23.69 -15.61
N TYR A 173 -8.26 -24.88 -15.07
CA TYR A 173 -7.97 -26.17 -15.67
C TYR A 173 -9.00 -27.21 -15.21
N TYR A 174 -9.65 -27.88 -16.17
CA TYR A 174 -10.70 -28.87 -15.88
C TYR A 174 -10.11 -30.28 -15.95
N VAL A 175 -10.07 -30.97 -14.80
CA VAL A 175 -9.62 -32.37 -14.73
C VAL A 175 -10.78 -33.26 -15.18
N ASP A 176 -10.60 -33.89 -16.35
CA ASP A 176 -11.56 -34.82 -16.95
C ASP A 176 -12.93 -34.14 -17.19
N LYS A 177 -13.23 -33.79 -18.44
CA LYS A 177 -14.50 -33.11 -18.82
C LYS A 177 -15.76 -33.84 -18.33
N LEU A 178 -15.64 -35.13 -17.96
CA LEU A 178 -16.71 -35.96 -17.41
C LEU A 178 -16.93 -35.80 -15.89
N LYS A 179 -15.96 -35.26 -15.14
CA LYS A 179 -16.01 -35.17 -13.66
C LYS A 179 -16.24 -33.76 -13.11
N ASN A 180 -16.27 -32.74 -13.96
CA ASN A 180 -16.50 -31.32 -13.60
C ASN A 180 -15.67 -30.84 -12.39
N ILE A 181 -14.41 -31.31 -12.27
CA ILE A 181 -13.50 -30.84 -11.22
C ILE A 181 -12.72 -29.65 -11.78
N GLU A 182 -12.99 -28.46 -11.25
CA GLU A 182 -12.22 -27.26 -11.56
C GLU A 182 -10.98 -27.19 -10.67
N VAL A 183 -9.81 -27.13 -11.30
CA VAL A 183 -8.53 -26.84 -10.64
C VAL A 183 -8.05 -25.50 -11.16
N ASN A 184 -7.75 -24.60 -10.24
CA ASN A 184 -7.34 -23.24 -10.52
C ASN A 184 -5.88 -23.06 -10.16
N PHE A 185 -5.07 -22.77 -11.16
CA PHE A 185 -3.66 -22.44 -10.97
C PHE A 185 -3.49 -20.93 -10.86
N TYR A 186 -2.88 -20.47 -9.78
CA TYR A 186 -2.65 -19.07 -9.51
C TYR A 186 -1.16 -18.76 -9.66
N ASP A 187 -0.82 -17.90 -10.63
CA ASP A 187 0.54 -17.38 -10.78
C ASP A 187 0.72 -16.22 -9.80
N ILE A 188 1.52 -16.45 -8.75
CA ILE A 188 1.83 -15.43 -7.76
C ILE A 188 3.03 -14.65 -8.28
N PRO A 189 2.92 -13.33 -8.49
CA PRO A 189 4.02 -12.55 -9.03
C PRO A 189 5.25 -12.64 -8.15
N GLY A 190 6.42 -12.69 -8.78
CA GLY A 190 7.65 -13.02 -8.10
C GLY A 190 8.02 -12.02 -7.02
N SER A 191 8.53 -12.56 -5.92
CA SER A 191 8.99 -11.80 -4.75
C SER A 191 10.27 -10.99 -5.02
N GLY A 192 10.77 -10.94 -6.26
CA GLY A 192 12.09 -10.41 -6.64
C GLY A 192 12.33 -8.93 -6.33
N THR A 193 11.35 -8.22 -5.76
CA THR A 193 11.48 -6.83 -5.30
C THR A 193 11.06 -6.63 -3.83
N LEU A 194 10.84 -7.71 -3.05
CA LEU A 194 10.34 -7.65 -1.67
C LEU A 194 11.28 -8.35 -0.67
N SER A 195 12.59 -8.12 -0.83
CA SER A 195 13.69 -8.72 -0.05
C SER A 195 13.62 -8.55 1.47
N HIS A 196 12.62 -7.84 2.02
CA HIS A 196 12.54 -7.56 3.46
C HIS A 196 11.23 -7.97 4.14
N HIS A 197 10.20 -8.43 3.40
CA HIS A 197 8.87 -8.62 3.99
C HIS A 197 8.09 -9.85 3.48
N THR A 198 8.71 -11.02 3.36
CA THR A 198 8.04 -12.26 2.90
C THR A 198 6.78 -12.60 3.70
N SER A 199 6.82 -12.53 5.03
CA SER A 199 5.65 -12.81 5.87
C SER A 199 4.52 -11.80 5.66
N GLN A 200 4.86 -10.52 5.49
CA GLN A 200 3.87 -9.49 5.17
C GLN A 200 3.26 -9.74 3.80
N TYR A 201 4.07 -10.05 2.80
CA TYR A 201 3.58 -10.36 1.45
C TYR A 201 2.65 -11.57 1.46
N TYR A 202 3.00 -12.64 2.16
CA TYR A 202 2.14 -13.82 2.33
C TYR A 202 0.77 -13.45 2.92
N GLN A 203 0.73 -12.57 3.92
CA GLN A 203 -0.50 -12.12 4.57
C GLN A 203 -1.29 -11.13 3.70
N GLU A 204 -0.65 -10.12 3.14
CA GLU A 204 -1.26 -9.09 2.30
C GLU A 204 -1.86 -9.67 1.02
N LYS A 205 -1.16 -10.64 0.43
CA LYS A 205 -1.66 -11.37 -0.73
C LYS A 205 -2.58 -12.52 -0.36
N GLY A 206 -2.90 -12.72 0.93
CA GLY A 206 -3.84 -13.75 1.36
C GLY A 206 -3.48 -15.14 0.86
N LEU A 207 -2.18 -15.51 0.86
CA LEU A 207 -1.74 -16.76 0.26
C LEU A 207 -2.24 -18.00 1.02
N CYS A 208 -2.64 -17.84 2.30
CA CYS A 208 -3.29 -18.91 3.07
C CYS A 208 -4.67 -19.33 2.54
N ALA A 209 -5.23 -18.60 1.56
CA ALA A 209 -6.51 -18.95 0.93
C ALA A 209 -6.43 -20.19 0.02
N PHE A 210 -5.24 -20.47 -0.52
CA PHE A 210 -5.02 -21.54 -1.49
C PHE A 210 -4.89 -22.89 -0.79
N ASP A 211 -5.35 -23.95 -1.43
CA ASP A 211 -5.34 -25.31 -0.87
C ASP A 211 -3.91 -25.87 -0.80
N CYS A 212 -3.08 -25.56 -1.80
CA CYS A 212 -1.67 -25.90 -1.84
C CYS A 212 -0.81 -24.75 -2.38
N LEU A 213 0.34 -24.52 -1.76
CA LEU A 213 1.36 -23.57 -2.19
C LEU A 213 2.57 -24.30 -2.78
N PHE A 214 2.81 -24.12 -4.07
CA PHE A 214 4.01 -24.59 -4.77
C PHE A 214 5.05 -23.46 -4.81
N ILE A 215 6.17 -23.66 -4.14
CA ILE A 215 7.27 -22.70 -4.08
C ILE A 215 8.33 -23.12 -5.09
N LEU A 216 8.47 -22.38 -6.18
CA LEU A 216 9.52 -22.58 -7.16
C LEU A 216 10.84 -22.04 -6.64
N ILE A 217 11.84 -22.92 -6.63
CA ILE A 217 13.15 -22.66 -6.05
C ILE A 217 14.20 -22.38 -7.13
N GLN A 218 15.17 -21.54 -6.78
CA GLN A 218 16.36 -21.31 -7.60
C GLN A 218 17.42 -22.42 -7.38
N GLU A 219 18.43 -22.48 -8.26
CA GLU A 219 19.56 -23.42 -8.10
C GLU A 219 20.21 -23.33 -6.72
N THR A 220 20.27 -22.11 -6.16
CA THR A 220 20.65 -21.85 -4.78
C THR A 220 19.39 -21.53 -3.99
N PHE A 221 19.05 -22.43 -3.07
CA PHE A 221 17.90 -22.28 -2.18
C PHE A 221 18.04 -21.02 -1.33
N CYS A 222 17.06 -20.12 -1.38
CA CYS A 222 17.16 -18.80 -0.73
C CYS A 222 16.31 -18.68 0.54
N GLU A 223 16.60 -17.66 1.35
CA GLU A 223 15.89 -17.43 2.62
C GLU A 223 14.40 -17.13 2.42
N GLU A 224 14.03 -16.47 1.32
CA GLU A 224 12.65 -16.10 1.02
C GLU A 224 11.79 -17.34 0.77
N GLU A 225 12.33 -18.34 0.06
CA GLU A 225 11.66 -19.63 -0.19
C GLU A 225 11.39 -20.36 1.13
N ILE A 226 12.36 -20.32 2.05
CA ILE A 226 12.21 -20.84 3.42
C ILE A 226 11.12 -20.08 4.19
N LYS A 227 11.13 -18.74 4.16
CA LYS A 227 10.15 -17.91 4.85
C LYS A 227 8.72 -18.17 4.35
N PHE A 228 8.53 -18.35 3.03
CA PHE A 228 7.22 -18.74 2.48
C PHE A 228 6.75 -20.10 3.01
N ALA A 229 7.63 -21.09 3.03
CA ALA A 229 7.30 -22.42 3.55
C ALA A 229 6.94 -22.38 5.04
N ILE A 230 7.66 -21.59 5.84
CA ILE A 230 7.35 -21.38 7.26
C ILE A 230 5.96 -20.76 7.44
N GLU A 231 5.62 -19.72 6.68
CA GLU A 231 4.30 -19.10 6.77
C GLU A 231 3.18 -20.04 6.34
N ALA A 232 3.37 -20.83 5.29
CA ALA A 232 2.42 -21.86 4.88
C ALA A 232 2.17 -22.87 6.02
N LEU A 233 3.24 -23.39 6.62
CA LEU A 233 3.16 -24.33 7.75
C LEU A 233 2.44 -23.73 8.97
N LYS A 234 2.72 -22.46 9.32
CA LYS A 234 2.01 -21.75 10.42
C LYS A 234 0.51 -21.68 10.20
N HIS A 235 0.05 -21.65 8.96
CA HIS A 235 -1.37 -21.59 8.59
C HIS A 235 -1.96 -22.97 8.29
N ASN A 236 -1.24 -24.07 8.57
CA ASN A 236 -1.62 -25.45 8.21
C ASN A 236 -1.91 -25.62 6.71
N GLN A 237 -1.29 -24.81 5.87
CA GLN A 237 -1.42 -24.90 4.41
C GLN A 237 -0.49 -25.99 3.88
N LYS A 238 -0.95 -26.73 2.86
CA LYS A 238 -0.11 -27.69 2.15
C LYS A 238 0.93 -26.93 1.33
N VAL A 239 2.16 -27.42 1.34
CA VAL A 239 3.28 -26.76 0.65
C VAL A 239 4.19 -27.80 0.01
N ALA A 240 4.74 -27.47 -1.15
CA ALA A 240 5.77 -28.25 -1.83
C ALA A 240 6.77 -27.33 -2.54
N PHE A 241 8.02 -27.76 -2.63
CA PHE A 241 9.05 -27.10 -3.43
C PHE A 241 9.09 -27.66 -4.85
N ILE A 242 9.41 -26.81 -5.82
CA ILE A 242 9.63 -27.22 -7.21
C ILE A 242 10.90 -26.58 -7.74
N GLN A 243 11.90 -27.38 -8.10
CA GLN A 243 13.01 -26.92 -8.93
C GLN A 243 12.63 -27.16 -10.38
N SER A 244 12.42 -26.09 -11.13
CA SER A 244 12.19 -26.19 -12.57
C SER A 244 13.52 -26.21 -13.35
N LYS A 245 13.42 -26.38 -14.67
CA LYS A 245 14.51 -26.24 -15.64
C LYS A 245 15.63 -27.26 -15.46
N CYS A 246 15.36 -28.41 -14.84
CA CYS A 246 16.39 -29.41 -14.58
C CYS A 246 17.10 -29.89 -15.87
N ASP A 247 16.37 -29.94 -16.99
CA ASP A 247 16.89 -30.20 -18.33
C ASP A 247 17.94 -29.17 -18.78
N ILE A 248 17.65 -27.87 -18.58
CA ILE A 248 18.56 -26.78 -18.90
C ILE A 248 19.79 -26.81 -17.98
N LEU A 249 19.58 -27.04 -16.68
CA LEU A 249 20.66 -27.12 -15.69
C LEU A 249 21.64 -28.26 -16.00
N LEU A 250 21.12 -29.41 -16.40
CA LEU A 250 21.93 -30.57 -16.76
C LEU A 250 22.64 -30.34 -18.11
N THR A 251 21.94 -29.75 -19.09
CA THR A 251 22.52 -29.34 -20.37
C THR A 251 23.68 -28.34 -20.18
N ASN A 252 23.54 -27.38 -19.26
CA ASN A 252 24.59 -26.43 -18.93
C ASN A 252 25.81 -27.11 -18.31
N ARG A 253 25.61 -28.10 -17.43
CA ARG A 253 26.71 -28.91 -16.86
C ARG A 253 27.46 -29.69 -17.94
N LYS A 254 26.76 -30.26 -18.91
CA LYS A 254 27.37 -30.92 -20.08
C LYS A 254 28.21 -29.94 -20.90
N LYS A 255 27.68 -28.75 -21.18
CA LYS A 255 28.42 -27.68 -21.89
C LYS A 255 29.67 -27.23 -21.13
N GLN A 256 29.60 -27.21 -19.80
CA GLN A 256 30.74 -26.90 -18.92
C GLN A 256 31.71 -28.08 -18.75
N LYS A 257 31.47 -29.23 -19.40
CA LYS A 257 32.27 -30.45 -19.30
C LYS A 257 32.35 -31.02 -17.88
N ILE A 258 31.36 -30.73 -17.04
CA ILE A 258 31.21 -31.32 -15.70
C ILE A 258 30.72 -32.77 -15.82
N ILE A 259 29.84 -33.02 -16.81
CA ILE A 259 29.36 -34.35 -17.18
C ILE A 259 29.61 -34.58 -18.68
N THR A 260 29.75 -35.84 -19.08
CA THR A 260 30.03 -36.25 -20.47
C THR A 260 28.74 -36.56 -21.24
N THR A 261 27.86 -37.36 -20.65
CA THR A 261 26.54 -37.76 -21.18
C THR A 261 25.42 -37.18 -20.33
N ILE A 262 24.22 -37.16 -20.91
CA ILE A 262 22.97 -36.93 -20.18
C ILE A 262 22.22 -38.24 -20.32
N ASP A 263 22.23 -39.02 -19.24
CA ASP A 263 21.55 -40.29 -19.06
C ASP A 263 20.96 -40.31 -17.65
N GLN A 264 20.18 -41.34 -17.31
CA GLN A 264 19.52 -41.43 -16.02
C GLN A 264 20.49 -41.37 -14.84
N THR A 265 21.68 -41.96 -14.96
CA THR A 265 22.70 -41.91 -13.89
C THR A 265 23.15 -40.48 -13.62
N ALA A 266 23.45 -39.71 -14.67
CA ALA A 266 23.82 -38.30 -14.55
C ALA A 266 22.67 -37.44 -13.98
N VAL A 267 21.42 -37.79 -14.30
CA VAL A 267 20.23 -37.14 -13.73
C VAL A 267 20.15 -37.45 -12.23
N ASP A 268 20.23 -38.71 -11.83
CA ASP A 268 20.10 -39.15 -10.44
C ASP A 268 21.18 -38.50 -9.56
N GLU A 269 22.45 -38.53 -10.00
CA GLU A 269 23.56 -37.85 -9.31
C GLU A 269 23.32 -36.34 -9.17
N PHE A 270 22.80 -35.71 -10.23
CA PHE A 270 22.47 -34.30 -10.21
C PHE A 270 21.34 -33.99 -9.21
N LEU A 271 20.27 -34.77 -9.21
CA LEU A 271 19.14 -34.59 -8.30
C LEU A 271 19.54 -34.83 -6.85
N GLU A 272 20.35 -35.84 -6.56
CA GLU A 272 20.88 -36.09 -5.21
C GLU A 272 21.69 -34.90 -4.71
N LYS A 273 22.58 -34.33 -5.55
CA LYS A 273 23.33 -33.13 -5.18
C LYS A 273 22.43 -31.92 -4.88
N LEU A 274 21.35 -31.74 -5.64
CA LEU A 274 20.37 -30.69 -5.36
C LEU A 274 19.63 -30.94 -4.03
N LYS A 275 19.27 -32.19 -3.73
CA LYS A 275 18.64 -32.57 -2.46
C LYS A 275 19.56 -32.30 -1.28
N GLU A 276 20.85 -32.64 -1.39
CA GLU A 276 21.87 -32.40 -0.37
C GLU A 276 22.05 -30.91 -0.10
N ASN A 277 22.23 -30.10 -1.16
CA ASN A 277 22.34 -28.64 -1.05
C ASN A 277 21.14 -28.07 -0.30
N ARG A 278 19.92 -28.45 -0.68
CA ARG A 278 18.69 -28.02 0.00
C ARG A 278 18.68 -28.45 1.47
N ILE A 279 18.99 -29.70 1.77
CA ILE A 279 19.03 -30.20 3.16
C ILE A 279 20.02 -29.38 3.99
N SER A 280 21.18 -29.04 3.43
CA SER A 280 22.18 -28.20 4.10
C SER A 280 21.65 -26.81 4.41
N GLU A 281 20.94 -26.17 3.49
CA GLU A 281 20.34 -24.84 3.70
C GLU A 281 19.19 -24.89 4.70
N ILE A 282 18.33 -25.90 4.62
CA ILE A 282 17.26 -26.12 5.60
C ILE A 282 17.84 -26.34 7.01
N ARG A 283 18.93 -27.09 7.16
CA ARG A 283 19.58 -27.29 8.48
C ARG A 283 20.06 -25.97 9.09
N LYS A 284 20.55 -25.02 8.29
CA LYS A 284 20.94 -23.69 8.79
C LYS A 284 19.75 -22.91 9.35
N SER A 285 18.53 -23.17 8.86
CA SER A 285 17.31 -22.49 9.32
C SER A 285 16.77 -22.97 10.67
N ASN A 286 17.28 -24.08 11.24
CA ASN A 286 16.82 -24.69 12.50
C ASN A 286 15.34 -25.11 12.56
N ILE A 287 14.66 -25.32 11.41
CA ILE A 287 13.24 -25.69 11.38
C ILE A 287 13.07 -27.11 10.81
N SER A 288 12.92 -28.08 11.71
CA SER A 288 12.84 -29.50 11.38
C SER A 288 11.67 -29.87 10.46
N GLN A 289 10.57 -29.11 10.50
CA GLN A 289 9.37 -29.33 9.69
C GLN A 289 9.63 -29.15 8.19
N LEU A 290 10.59 -28.30 7.82
CA LEU A 290 10.93 -28.04 6.41
C LEU A 290 11.49 -29.29 5.71
N HIS A 291 12.14 -30.20 6.45
CA HIS A 291 12.64 -31.46 5.89
C HIS A 291 11.53 -32.40 5.40
N ARG A 292 10.29 -32.20 5.85
CA ARG A 292 9.13 -33.02 5.47
C ARG A 292 8.39 -32.48 4.24
N ILE A 293 8.76 -31.28 3.78
CA ILE A 293 8.12 -30.66 2.61
C ILE A 293 8.59 -31.40 1.35
N PRO A 294 7.66 -31.94 0.53
CA PRO A 294 8.00 -32.56 -0.74
C PRO A 294 8.73 -31.58 -1.66
N CYS A 295 9.63 -32.10 -2.49
CA CYS A 295 10.35 -31.30 -3.46
C CYS A 295 10.47 -32.07 -4.76
N PHE A 296 10.08 -31.42 -5.85
CA PHE A 296 10.05 -32.02 -7.16
C PHE A 296 11.03 -31.32 -8.08
N TYR A 297 11.84 -32.10 -8.77
CA TYR A 297 12.79 -31.61 -9.76
C TYR A 297 12.20 -31.90 -11.13
N VAL A 298 11.91 -30.88 -11.94
CA VAL A 298 11.10 -31.04 -13.14
C VAL A 298 11.63 -30.23 -14.31
N SER A 299 11.32 -30.71 -15.51
CA SER A 299 11.36 -29.94 -16.74
C SER A 299 9.95 -29.56 -17.19
N SER A 300 9.72 -28.27 -17.46
CA SER A 300 8.48 -27.80 -18.09
C SER A 300 8.26 -28.46 -19.46
N PHE A 301 9.34 -28.69 -20.21
CA PHE A 301 9.26 -29.38 -21.51
C PHE A 301 8.75 -30.81 -21.36
N ASN A 302 9.31 -31.57 -20.40
CA ASN A 302 8.84 -32.94 -20.15
C ASN A 302 7.40 -32.97 -19.62
N LEU A 303 7.02 -32.03 -18.73
CA LEU A 303 5.64 -31.92 -18.25
C LEU A 303 4.66 -31.66 -19.40
N TYR A 304 4.99 -30.74 -20.30
CA TYR A 304 4.16 -30.43 -21.46
C TYR A 304 3.99 -31.65 -22.37
N ASN A 305 5.08 -32.37 -22.65
CA ASN A 305 5.06 -33.57 -23.48
C ASN A 305 4.25 -34.70 -22.84
N LEU A 306 4.51 -34.98 -21.56
CA LEU A 306 3.76 -35.95 -20.77
C LEU A 306 2.26 -35.64 -20.78
N LYS A 307 1.92 -34.35 -20.63
CA LYS A 307 0.52 -33.90 -20.56
C LYS A 307 -0.23 -34.07 -21.88
N ASN A 308 0.48 -33.90 -22.99
CA ASN A 308 -0.07 -34.02 -24.34
C ASN A 308 0.10 -35.42 -24.96
N GLY A 309 0.68 -36.38 -24.22
CA GLY A 309 0.90 -37.75 -24.70
C GLY A 309 2.02 -37.87 -25.74
N PHE A 310 2.93 -36.89 -25.79
CA PHE A 310 4.14 -36.98 -26.61
C PHE A 310 5.18 -37.87 -25.94
N GLU A 311 5.97 -38.58 -26.74
CA GLU A 311 7.05 -39.42 -26.23
C GLU A 311 8.13 -38.58 -25.55
N LEU A 312 8.54 -39.03 -24.37
CA LEU A 312 9.71 -38.51 -23.65
C LEU A 312 10.92 -39.37 -23.98
N ASP A 313 12.11 -38.77 -23.94
CA ASP A 313 13.38 -39.49 -24.00
C ASP A 313 13.40 -40.60 -22.94
N PRO A 314 13.41 -41.89 -23.30
CA PRO A 314 13.30 -42.99 -22.34
C PRO A 314 14.47 -43.04 -21.35
N ASP A 315 15.61 -42.45 -21.70
CA ASP A 315 16.84 -42.51 -20.92
C ASP A 315 16.95 -41.38 -19.89
N VAL A 316 15.96 -40.47 -19.85
CA VAL A 316 15.96 -39.30 -18.95
C VAL A 316 14.58 -39.13 -18.29
N ARG A 317 14.57 -39.23 -16.96
CA ARG A 317 13.39 -39.04 -16.11
C ARG A 317 13.73 -38.14 -14.92
N TYR A 318 12.93 -37.09 -14.72
CA TYR A 318 12.93 -36.32 -13.48
C TYR A 318 11.67 -36.68 -12.66
N ASN A 319 11.13 -35.75 -11.86
CA ASN A 319 9.99 -36.00 -10.98
C ASN A 319 8.65 -35.48 -11.52
N GLU A 320 8.46 -35.44 -12.84
CA GLU A 320 7.22 -34.93 -13.44
C GLU A 320 5.99 -35.74 -13.03
N ASN A 321 6.09 -37.08 -13.01
CA ASN A 321 4.99 -37.95 -12.62
C ASN A 321 4.65 -37.79 -11.14
N GLU A 322 5.66 -37.77 -10.28
CA GLU A 322 5.52 -37.63 -8.83
C GLU A 322 4.91 -36.28 -8.46
N LEU A 323 5.24 -35.21 -9.19
CA LEU A 323 4.59 -33.90 -9.04
C LEU A 323 3.10 -33.98 -9.40
N LEU A 324 2.76 -34.60 -10.53
CA LEU A 324 1.37 -34.74 -10.97
C LEU A 324 0.55 -35.65 -10.03
N GLU A 325 1.16 -36.72 -9.52
CA GLU A 325 0.57 -37.61 -8.51
C GLU A 325 0.32 -36.89 -7.20
N PHE A 326 1.27 -36.08 -6.73
CA PHE A 326 1.09 -35.21 -5.57
C PHE A 326 -0.04 -34.20 -5.77
N MET A 327 -0.09 -33.52 -6.91
CA MET A 327 -1.22 -32.62 -7.23
C MET A 327 -2.55 -33.37 -7.24
N ALA A 328 -2.57 -34.58 -7.81
CA ALA A 328 -3.76 -35.42 -7.84
C ALA A 328 -4.17 -35.95 -6.46
N SER A 329 -3.23 -36.22 -5.56
CA SER A 329 -3.54 -36.64 -4.18
C SER A 329 -4.21 -35.52 -3.41
N GLU A 330 -3.76 -34.27 -3.57
CA GLU A 330 -4.40 -33.12 -2.93
C GLU A 330 -5.83 -32.89 -3.47
N ILE A 331 -6.09 -33.26 -4.74
CA ILE A 331 -7.45 -33.26 -5.29
C ILE A 331 -8.29 -34.38 -4.66
N LYS A 332 -7.78 -35.63 -4.65
CA LYS A 332 -8.55 -36.82 -4.20
C LYS A 332 -8.81 -36.85 -2.69
N PHE A 333 -7.89 -36.35 -1.86
CA PHE A 333 -7.99 -36.44 -0.40
C PHE A 333 -9.08 -35.52 0.20
N SER A 334 -9.54 -34.50 -0.55
CA SER A 334 -10.60 -33.59 -0.08
C SER A 334 -12.03 -34.18 -0.18
N ARG A 335 -12.24 -35.31 -0.87
CA ARG A 335 -13.58 -35.94 -1.01
C ARG A 335 -13.84 -37.14 -0.10
N ASN A 336 -12.84 -37.65 0.62
CA ASN A 336 -12.97 -38.88 1.43
C ASN A 336 -13.23 -38.65 2.93
N THR A 337 -13.67 -37.46 3.36
CA THR A 337 -14.05 -37.22 4.78
C THR A 337 -15.56 -37.31 5.04
N ILE A 338 -16.39 -37.60 4.03
CA ILE A 338 -17.81 -37.90 4.25
C ILE A 338 -18.25 -38.97 3.24
N LEU A 339 -18.11 -40.24 3.62
CA LEU A 339 -19.07 -41.32 3.33
C LEU A 339 -18.90 -42.42 4.37
#